data_AF-A0A7J4FR51-F1
#
_entry.id   AF-A0A7J4FR51-F1
#
_cell.length_a   1.000
_cell.length_b   1.000
_cell.length_c   1.000
_cell.angle_alpha   90.00
_cell.angle_beta   90.00
_cell.angle_gamma   90.00
#
_symmetry.space_group_name_H-M   'P 1'
#
loop_
_entity.id
_entity.type
_entity.pdbx_description
1 polymer ?
#
loop_
_entity_poly.entity_id
_entity_poly.type
_entity_poly.pdbx_seq_one_letter_code
_entity_poly.pdbx_strand_id
1 'polypeptide(L)'
;LLAGVNDCPILMKRLVHKLVQNRVRPYYLFQCDLSEGLTHFRTPVGKGIEIIESLIGHTSGIAVPTYVIDAPGGGGKIRVMPHYLISWSTNKVVLRNYEGVITSYKEPDSYEPTFCDRNCDECQLQLVLEAADEHKAVGIEKLLADHDKTISLIPMDTDRMKRRDNH
;
A
#
# COMPACT_ATOMS: atom_id res chain seq x y z
N LEU A 1 -14.94 -7.90 5.17
CA LEU A 1 -14.90 -9.15 4.40
C LEU A 1 -15.31 -10.24 5.36
N LEU A 2 -16.49 -10.81 5.15
CA LEU A 2 -17.14 -11.71 6.10
C LEU A 2 -17.43 -13.05 5.41
N ALA A 3 -17.00 -14.13 6.05
CA ALA A 3 -17.21 -15.49 5.59
C ALA A 3 -18.72 -15.80 5.48
N GLY A 4 -19.14 -16.38 4.37
CA GLY A 4 -20.54 -16.72 4.10
C GLY A 4 -21.46 -15.53 3.77
N VAL A 5 -20.93 -14.30 3.67
CA VAL A 5 -21.72 -13.10 3.34
C VAL A 5 -21.22 -12.45 2.05
N ASN A 6 -19.94 -12.07 2.01
CA ASN A 6 -19.36 -11.36 0.87
C ASN A 6 -17.95 -11.82 0.47
N ASP A 7 -17.58 -13.04 0.88
CA ASP A 7 -16.31 -13.72 0.58
C ASP A 7 -16.31 -14.42 -0.79
N CYS A 8 -16.96 -13.82 -1.79
CA CYS A 8 -17.06 -14.33 -3.15
C CYS A 8 -16.71 -13.23 -4.17
N PRO A 9 -15.74 -13.45 -5.09
CA PRO A 9 -15.36 -12.46 -6.10
C PRO A 9 -16.52 -11.99 -6.98
N ILE A 10 -17.40 -12.91 -7.40
CA ILE A 10 -18.55 -12.58 -8.27
C ILE A 10 -19.54 -11.68 -7.54
N LEU A 11 -19.84 -11.99 -6.28
CA LEU A 11 -20.74 -11.20 -5.45
C LEU A 11 -20.15 -9.81 -5.18
N MET A 12 -18.86 -9.75 -4.84
CA MET A 12 -18.15 -8.49 -4.65
C MET A 12 -18.15 -7.62 -5.90
N LYS A 13 -17.88 -8.19 -7.08
CA LYS A 13 -17.95 -7.47 -8.37
C LYS A 13 -19.33 -6.85 -8.59
N ARG A 14 -20.39 -7.63 -8.39
CA ARG A 14 -21.78 -7.12 -8.49
C ARG A 14 -22.07 -6.01 -7.49
N LEU A 15 -21.61 -6.16 -6.25
CA LEU A 15 -21.78 -5.15 -5.20
C LEU A 15 -21.10 -3.84 -5.57
N VAL A 16 -19.81 -3.87 -5.93
CA VAL A 16 -19.07 -2.63 -6.23
C VAL A 16 -19.60 -1.93 -7.48
N HIS A 17 -20.08 -2.67 -8.48
CA HIS A 17 -20.76 -2.07 -9.64
C HIS A 17 -22.03 -1.35 -9.24
N LYS A 18 -22.87 -1.97 -8.40
CA LYS A 18 -24.09 -1.33 -7.89
C LYS A 18 -23.78 -0.09 -7.06
N LEU A 19 -22.73 -0.10 -6.23
CA LEU A 19 -22.30 1.08 -5.49
C LEU A 19 -21.94 2.23 -6.45
N VAL A 20 -21.09 1.97 -7.44
CA VAL A 20 -20.67 3.00 -8.41
C VAL A 20 -21.84 3.52 -9.24
N GLN A 21 -22.75 2.66 -9.68
CA GLN A 21 -23.99 3.06 -10.38
C GLN A 21 -24.85 4.02 -9.55
N ASN A 22 -24.81 3.89 -8.22
CA ASN A 22 -25.49 4.77 -7.28
C ASN A 22 -24.62 5.94 -6.80
N ARG A 23 -23.51 6.22 -7.50
CA ARG A 23 -22.54 7.29 -7.16
C ARG A 23 -21.90 7.12 -5.78
N VAL A 24 -21.85 5.89 -5.27
CA VAL A 24 -21.13 5.52 -4.06
C VAL A 24 -19.79 4.92 -4.45
N ARG A 25 -18.69 5.55 -4.04
CA ARG A 25 -17.33 5.05 -4.30
C ARG A 25 -16.99 3.93 -3.29
N PRO A 26 -16.73 2.69 -3.73
CA PRO A 26 -16.17 1.66 -2.87
C PRO A 26 -14.80 2.13 -2.38
N TYR A 27 -14.66 2.36 -1.07
CA TYR A 27 -13.44 2.92 -0.52
C TYR A 27 -12.52 1.85 0.07
N TYR A 28 -13.01 1.13 1.08
CA TYR A 28 -12.27 0.05 1.73
C TYR A 28 -13.01 -1.28 1.69
N LEU A 29 -12.25 -2.34 1.51
CA LEU A 29 -12.63 -3.70 1.87
C LEU A 29 -11.81 -4.08 3.10
N PHE A 30 -12.44 -4.12 4.28
CA PHE A 30 -11.74 -4.51 5.50
C PHE A 30 -11.63 -6.02 5.62
N GLN A 31 -10.47 -6.51 6.04
CA GLN A 31 -10.35 -7.82 6.66
C GLN A 31 -11.18 -7.84 7.96
N CYS A 32 -11.84 -8.97 8.26
CA CYS A 32 -12.57 -9.10 9.53
C CYS A 32 -11.59 -9.03 10.72
N ASP A 33 -11.88 -8.15 11.66
CA ASP A 33 -11.06 -7.87 12.85
C ASP A 33 -10.96 -9.07 13.79
N LEU A 34 -10.01 -8.97 14.73
CA LEU A 34 -9.75 -9.98 15.77
C LEU A 34 -10.67 -9.85 16.99
N SER A 35 -11.80 -9.14 16.87
CA SER A 35 -12.71 -8.91 17.98
C SER A 35 -13.39 -10.19 18.44
N GLU A 36 -13.67 -10.27 19.74
CA GLU A 36 -14.34 -11.41 20.36
C GLU A 36 -15.70 -11.70 19.70
N GLY A 37 -16.00 -12.99 19.49
CA GLY A 37 -17.25 -13.42 18.85
C GLY A 37 -17.25 -13.39 17.31
N LEU A 38 -16.28 -12.75 16.64
CA LEU A 38 -16.28 -12.63 15.18
C LEU A 38 -15.53 -13.73 14.42
N THR A 39 -14.93 -14.70 15.13
CA THR A 39 -14.05 -15.72 14.52
C THR A 39 -14.70 -16.47 13.36
N HIS A 40 -15.99 -16.79 13.45
CA HIS A 40 -16.74 -17.50 12.41
C HIS A 40 -16.96 -16.70 11.12
N PHE A 41 -16.84 -15.36 11.18
CA PHE A 41 -16.88 -14.51 10.00
C PHE A 41 -15.50 -14.24 9.39
N ARG A 42 -14.41 -14.72 10.01
CA ARG A 42 -13.07 -14.44 9.51
C ARG A 42 -12.78 -15.21 8.23
N THR A 43 -12.18 -14.50 7.27
CA THR A 43 -11.61 -15.09 6.07
C THR A 43 -10.08 -15.11 6.17
N PRO A 44 -9.38 -16.05 5.52
CA PRO A 44 -7.95 -15.91 5.26
C PRO A 44 -7.67 -14.64 4.45
N VAL A 45 -6.49 -14.03 4.65
CA VAL A 45 -6.08 -12.83 3.89
C VAL A 45 -6.05 -13.11 2.37
N GLY A 46 -5.66 -14.33 1.99
CA GLY A 46 -5.68 -14.77 0.59
C GLY A 46 -7.04 -14.61 -0.09
N LYS A 47 -8.15 -14.71 0.65
CA LYS A 47 -9.50 -14.49 0.09
C LYS A 47 -9.72 -13.03 -0.30
N GLY A 48 -9.20 -12.09 0.48
CA GLY A 48 -9.21 -10.67 0.13
C GLY A 48 -8.35 -10.38 -1.12
N ILE A 49 -7.16 -11.00 -1.19
CA ILE A 49 -6.27 -10.89 -2.37
C ILE A 49 -6.97 -11.45 -3.62
N GLU A 50 -7.59 -12.63 -3.54
CA GLU A 50 -8.36 -13.27 -4.62
C GLU A 50 -9.47 -12.33 -5.15
N ILE A 51 -10.22 -11.71 -4.24
CA ILE A 51 -11.28 -10.76 -4.59
C ILE A 51 -10.69 -9.54 -5.31
N ILE A 52 -9.62 -8.94 -4.77
CA ILE A 52 -9.00 -7.76 -5.38
C ILE A 52 -8.42 -8.07 -6.75
N GLU A 53 -7.73 -9.19 -6.92
CA GLU A 53 -7.21 -9.65 -8.22
C GLU A 53 -8.36 -9.79 -9.24
N SER A 54 -9.50 -10.33 -8.82
CA SER A 54 -10.68 -10.50 -9.68
C SER A 54 -11.40 -9.19 -10.04
N LEU A 55 -11.02 -8.07 -9.42
CA LEU A 55 -11.58 -6.74 -9.68
C LEU A 55 -10.63 -5.86 -10.50
N ILE A 56 -9.33 -5.84 -10.14
CA ILE A 56 -8.32 -5.03 -10.86
C ILE A 56 -8.25 -5.48 -12.32
N GLY A 57 -8.35 -4.53 -13.26
CA GLY A 57 -8.35 -4.79 -14.71
C GLY A 57 -9.65 -5.39 -15.25
N HIS A 58 -10.38 -6.16 -14.45
CA HIS A 58 -11.67 -6.77 -14.82
C HIS A 58 -12.88 -5.83 -14.65
N THR A 59 -12.67 -4.65 -14.07
CA THR A 59 -13.66 -3.58 -13.99
C THR A 59 -13.00 -2.19 -13.96
N SER A 60 -13.82 -1.13 -13.95
CA SER A 60 -13.35 0.25 -13.84
C SER A 60 -12.61 0.46 -12.53
N GLY A 61 -11.49 1.18 -12.57
CA GLY A 61 -10.64 1.44 -11.40
C GLY A 61 -11.38 2.12 -10.24
N ILE A 62 -12.40 2.93 -10.53
CA ILE A 62 -13.21 3.57 -9.48
C ILE A 62 -14.08 2.58 -8.68
N ALA A 63 -14.30 1.38 -9.21
CA ALA A 63 -15.04 0.31 -8.55
C ALA A 63 -14.13 -0.62 -7.73
N VAL A 64 -12.81 -0.43 -7.78
CA VAL A 64 -11.85 -1.25 -7.04
C VAL A 64 -11.60 -0.61 -5.66
N PRO A 65 -12.09 -1.21 -4.56
CA PRO A 65 -11.78 -0.72 -3.22
C PRO A 65 -10.33 -1.04 -2.86
N THR A 66 -9.81 -0.34 -1.85
CA THR A 66 -8.54 -0.72 -1.23
C THR A 66 -8.79 -1.83 -0.21
N TYR A 67 -8.14 -2.99 -0.37
CA TYR A 67 -8.19 -4.03 0.66
C TYR A 67 -7.22 -3.70 1.78
N VAL A 68 -7.72 -3.71 3.01
CA VAL A 68 -6.98 -3.29 4.20
C VAL A 68 -7.14 -4.28 5.35
N ILE A 69 -6.07 -4.40 6.13
CA ILE A 69 -6.05 -5.08 7.42
C ILE A 69 -5.75 -4.03 8.46
N ASP A 70 -6.62 -3.89 9.47
CA ASP A 70 -6.31 -3.06 10.62
C ASP A 70 -5.28 -3.78 11.50
N ALA A 71 -4.12 -3.14 11.65
CA ALA A 71 -3.01 -3.73 12.40
C ALA A 71 -3.37 -3.80 13.89
N PRO A 72 -3.25 -4.97 14.54
CA PRO A 72 -3.43 -5.08 15.98
C PRO A 72 -2.52 -4.10 16.73
N GLY A 73 -3.00 -3.57 17.86
CA GLY A 73 -2.23 -2.61 18.66
C GLY A 73 -2.18 -1.19 18.10
N GLY A 74 -3.08 -0.83 17.18
CA GLY A 74 -3.24 0.56 16.72
C GLY A 74 -2.27 1.00 15.63
N GLY A 75 -1.66 0.06 14.89
CA GLY A 75 -0.76 0.37 13.77
C GLY A 75 -1.45 0.93 12.52
N GLY A 76 -2.77 1.10 12.55
CA GLY A 76 -3.57 1.68 11.47
C GLY A 76 -3.92 0.70 10.34
N LYS A 77 -4.40 1.26 9.23
CA LYS A 77 -4.92 0.51 8.07
C LYS A 77 -3.78 0.13 7.13
N ILE A 78 -3.39 -1.14 7.13
CA ILE A 78 -2.34 -1.65 6.25
C ILE A 78 -2.97 -2.13 4.94
N ARG A 79 -2.57 -1.53 3.82
CA ARG A 79 -3.05 -1.92 2.48
C ARG A 79 -2.40 -3.23 2.06
N VAL A 80 -3.22 -4.13 1.51
CA VAL A 80 -2.79 -5.41 0.96
C VAL A 80 -3.31 -5.53 -0.46
N MET A 81 -2.45 -5.95 -1.37
CA MET A 81 -2.77 -6.10 -2.80
C MET A 81 -1.98 -7.25 -3.42
N PRO A 82 -2.40 -7.76 -4.58
CA PRO A 82 -1.59 -8.71 -5.32
C PRO A 82 -0.26 -8.11 -5.80
N HIS A 83 0.73 -8.97 -6.00
CA HIS A 83 2.04 -8.56 -6.51
C HIS A 83 2.02 -8.46 -8.03
N TYR A 84 2.26 -7.26 -8.56
CA TYR A 84 2.35 -7.00 -10.00
C TYR A 84 3.79 -6.77 -10.48
N LEU A 85 4.68 -6.27 -9.62
CA LEU A 85 6.13 -6.23 -9.87
C LEU A 85 6.71 -7.63 -9.64
N ILE A 86 7.36 -8.18 -10.65
CA ILE A 86 7.95 -9.52 -10.64
C ILE A 86 9.46 -9.45 -10.42
N SER A 87 10.14 -8.56 -11.13
CA SER A 87 11.60 -8.44 -11.10
C SER A 87 12.04 -7.05 -11.56
N TRP A 88 13.30 -6.70 -11.33
CA TRP A 88 13.90 -5.44 -11.75
C TRP A 88 15.40 -5.62 -12.03
N SER A 89 15.92 -4.75 -12.89
CA SER A 89 17.36 -4.56 -13.17
C SER A 89 17.66 -3.06 -13.15
N THR A 90 18.89 -2.66 -13.47
CA THR A 90 19.35 -1.26 -13.37
C THR A 90 18.52 -0.24 -14.17
N ASN A 91 17.84 -0.66 -15.24
CA ASN A 91 17.09 0.23 -16.14
C ASN A 91 15.77 -0.36 -16.63
N LYS A 92 15.27 -1.41 -15.97
CA LYS A 92 14.06 -2.10 -16.38
C LYS A 92 13.35 -2.71 -15.20
N VAL A 93 12.03 -2.68 -15.22
CA VAL A 93 11.18 -3.49 -14.34
C VAL A 93 10.38 -4.48 -15.17
N VAL A 94 10.14 -5.66 -14.60
CA VAL A 94 9.29 -6.71 -15.16
C VAL A 94 8.00 -6.75 -14.36
N LEU A 95 6.88 -6.55 -15.05
CA LEU A 95 5.55 -6.45 -14.48
C LEU A 95 4.66 -7.53 -15.09
N ARG A 96 3.66 -8.00 -14.34
CA ARG A 96 2.48 -8.65 -14.93
C ARG A 96 1.27 -7.73 -14.87
N ASN A 97 0.31 -7.97 -15.75
CA ASN A 97 -1.04 -7.43 -15.62
C ASN A 97 -2.03 -8.47 -15.05
N TYR A 98 -3.31 -8.12 -15.06
CA TYR A 98 -4.42 -8.96 -14.61
C TYR A 98 -4.69 -10.17 -15.53
N GLU A 99 -4.29 -10.12 -16.80
CA GLU A 99 -4.43 -11.22 -17.78
C GLU A 99 -3.28 -12.23 -17.69
N GLY A 100 -2.25 -11.93 -16.89
CA GLY A 100 -1.01 -12.71 -16.84
C GLY A 100 -0.01 -12.35 -17.94
N VAL A 101 -0.24 -11.28 -18.71
CA VAL A 101 0.76 -10.75 -19.65
C VAL A 101 1.93 -10.20 -18.86
N ILE A 102 3.14 -10.68 -19.18
CA ILE A 102 4.39 -10.23 -18.59
C ILE A 102 5.04 -9.22 -19.54
N THR A 103 5.41 -8.05 -19.04
CA THR A 103 5.97 -6.96 -19.84
C THR A 103 7.14 -6.31 -19.12
N SER A 104 8.14 -5.89 -19.90
CA SER A 104 9.24 -5.08 -19.41
C SER A 104 8.97 -3.61 -19.67
N TYR A 105 9.08 -2.78 -18.63
CA TYR A 105 9.09 -1.34 -18.74
C TYR A 105 10.53 -0.85 -18.69
N LYS A 106 10.98 -0.12 -19.72
CA LYS A 106 12.31 0.51 -19.74
C LYS A 106 12.26 1.80 -18.93
N GLU A 107 13.07 1.86 -17.90
CA GLU A 107 13.29 3.07 -17.10
C GLU A 107 14.21 4.05 -17.83
N PRO A 108 14.23 5.33 -17.44
CA PRO A 108 15.12 6.33 -18.04
C PRO A 108 16.58 5.89 -18.03
N ASP A 109 17.31 6.16 -19.12
CA ASP A 109 18.75 5.83 -19.21
C ASP A 109 19.59 6.71 -18.27
N SER A 110 19.07 7.89 -17.88
CA SER A 110 19.63 8.76 -16.87
C SER A 110 18.49 9.49 -16.14
N TYR A 111 18.60 9.58 -14.82
CA TYR A 111 17.73 10.37 -13.96
C TYR A 111 18.60 11.05 -12.90
N GLU A 112 18.68 12.38 -12.96
CA GLU A 112 19.28 13.17 -11.87
C GLU A 112 18.15 13.66 -10.96
N PRO A 113 18.06 13.15 -9.71
CA PRO A 113 17.04 13.60 -8.79
C PRO A 113 17.28 15.07 -8.43
N THR A 114 16.21 15.86 -8.42
CA THR A 114 16.26 17.21 -7.83
C THR A 114 16.37 17.06 -6.32
N PHE A 115 17.49 17.51 -5.75
CA PHE A 115 17.67 17.51 -4.30
C PHE A 115 16.77 18.56 -3.65
N CYS A 116 15.99 18.16 -2.65
CA CYS A 116 15.18 19.07 -1.85
C CYS A 116 15.97 19.51 -0.62
N ASP A 117 16.42 20.76 -0.62
CA ASP A 117 17.10 21.41 0.51
C ASP A 117 16.14 21.95 1.59
N ARG A 118 14.83 21.75 1.39
CA ARG A 118 13.71 22.27 2.19
C ARG A 118 13.58 23.79 2.16
N ASN A 119 14.25 24.49 1.24
CA ASN A 119 13.99 25.90 0.99
C ASN A 119 12.84 26.04 -0.04
N CYS A 120 11.61 25.83 0.41
CA CYS A 120 10.44 25.88 -0.47
C CYS A 120 10.27 27.24 -1.18
N ASP A 121 10.76 28.33 -0.58
CA ASP A 121 10.70 29.69 -1.16
C ASP A 121 11.60 29.85 -2.40
N GLU A 122 12.69 29.07 -2.49
CA GLU A 122 13.62 29.07 -3.63
C GLU A 122 13.44 27.84 -4.55
N CYS A 123 12.44 27.01 -4.29
CA CYS A 123 12.19 25.79 -5.04
C CYS A 123 11.74 26.10 -6.48
N GLN A 124 12.52 25.65 -7.46
CA GLN A 124 12.27 25.89 -8.89
C GLN A 124 11.27 24.92 -9.53
N LEU A 125 10.74 23.95 -8.76
CA LEU A 125 9.68 23.08 -9.24
C LEU A 125 8.38 23.90 -9.38
N GLN A 126 7.72 23.82 -10.54
CA GLN A 126 6.46 24.52 -10.78
C GLN A 126 5.32 23.94 -9.92
N LEU A 127 5.21 24.41 -8.68
CA LEU A 127 4.09 24.16 -7.77
C LEU A 127 3.95 25.40 -6.88
N VAL A 128 2.95 26.23 -7.13
CA VAL A 128 2.58 27.35 -6.25
C VAL A 128 1.95 26.75 -4.99
N LEU A 129 2.77 26.49 -3.99
CA LEU A 129 2.34 26.02 -2.67
C LEU A 129 2.21 27.26 -1.79
N GLU A 130 1.02 27.86 -1.74
CA GLU A 130 0.67 28.64 -0.56
C GLU A 130 0.75 27.69 0.65
N ALA A 131 1.88 27.75 1.37
CA ALA A 131 2.20 27.06 2.63
C ALA A 131 1.54 25.68 2.79
N ALA A 132 2.06 24.67 2.08
CA ALA A 132 1.85 23.30 2.54
C ALA A 132 2.61 23.15 3.88
N ASP A 133 1.92 22.78 4.95
CA ASP A 133 2.53 22.57 6.27
C ASP A 133 3.74 21.61 6.16
N GLU A 134 4.91 22.06 6.63
CA GLU A 134 6.10 21.22 6.69
C GLU A 134 5.88 20.08 7.69
N HIS A 135 5.64 18.87 7.18
CA HIS A 135 5.61 17.67 8.00
C HIS A 135 7.00 17.06 8.17
N LYS A 136 7.36 16.72 9.40
CA LYS A 136 8.57 15.94 9.70
C LYS A 136 8.36 14.48 9.29
N ALA A 137 9.33 13.88 8.59
CA ALA A 137 9.29 12.49 8.17
C ALA A 137 9.14 11.53 9.38
N VAL A 138 8.34 10.46 9.21
CA VAL A 138 8.07 9.47 10.27
C VAL A 138 8.22 8.02 9.79
N GLY A 139 8.65 7.13 10.69
CA GLY A 139 8.77 5.70 10.40
C GLY A 139 9.68 5.42 9.20
N ILE A 140 9.23 4.59 8.26
CA ILE A 140 9.99 4.19 7.06
C ILE A 140 10.33 5.39 6.17
N GLU A 141 9.52 6.46 6.18
CA GLU A 141 9.81 7.69 5.43
C GLU A 141 11.17 8.28 5.81
N LYS A 142 11.57 8.18 7.08
CA LYS A 142 12.89 8.62 7.54
C LYS A 142 14.05 7.87 6.86
N LEU A 143 13.84 6.61 6.46
CA LEU A 143 14.84 5.82 5.76
C LEU A 143 14.89 6.13 4.25
N LEU A 144 13.84 6.76 3.71
CA LEU A 144 13.71 7.11 2.30
C LEU A 144 14.03 8.58 2.02
N ALA A 145 13.93 9.44 3.05
CA ALA A 145 14.08 10.88 2.91
C ALA A 145 15.56 11.31 2.97
N ASP A 146 16.08 11.86 1.87
CA ASP A 146 17.49 12.27 1.75
C ASP A 146 17.96 13.32 2.79
N HIS A 147 17.03 14.10 3.35
CA HIS A 147 17.32 15.11 4.36
C HIS A 147 17.36 14.55 5.79
N ASP A 148 16.91 13.32 6.02
CA ASP A 148 16.92 12.67 7.34
C ASP A 148 18.19 11.80 7.49
N LYS A 149 18.79 11.82 8.67
CA LYS A 149 20.04 11.08 8.96
C LYS A 149 19.78 9.64 9.42
N THR A 150 18.51 9.23 9.53
CA THR A 150 18.13 7.91 10.02
C THR A 150 18.49 6.83 9.00
N ILE A 151 19.45 5.97 9.35
CA ILE A 151 19.87 4.85 8.48
C ILE A 151 19.23 3.51 8.84
N SER A 152 18.59 3.39 10.02
CA SER A 152 17.96 2.15 10.46
C SER A 152 16.87 2.41 11.49
N LEU A 153 15.83 1.56 11.49
CA LEU A 153 14.82 1.47 12.55
C LEU A 153 14.97 0.12 13.25
N ILE A 154 15.23 0.14 14.56
CA ILE A 154 15.49 -1.07 15.34
C ILE A 154 14.39 -1.20 16.39
N PRO A 155 13.64 -2.32 16.45
CA PRO A 155 12.71 -2.58 17.54
C PRO A 155 13.41 -2.54 18.90
N MET A 156 12.69 -2.11 19.95
CA MET A 156 13.20 -2.17 21.31
C MET A 156 13.43 -3.63 21.75
N ASP A 157 14.35 -3.82 22.70
CA ASP A 157 14.60 -5.08 23.42
C ASP A 157 15.03 -6.29 22.58
N THR A 158 15.58 -6.08 21.39
CA THR A 158 16.14 -7.17 20.59
C THR A 158 17.32 -7.84 21.30
N ASP A 159 17.44 -9.17 21.19
CA ASP A 159 18.55 -9.93 21.79
C ASP A 159 19.94 -9.52 21.25
N ARG A 160 19.97 -8.85 20.09
CA ARG A 160 21.17 -8.26 19.54
C ARG A 160 21.62 -7.03 20.34
N MET A 161 20.70 -6.21 20.85
CA MET A 161 21.01 -5.05 21.68
C MET A 161 21.53 -5.49 23.06
N LYS A 162 20.85 -6.43 23.70
CA LYS A 162 21.26 -6.99 25.01
C LYS A 162 22.69 -7.56 24.98
N ARG A 163 23.13 -8.11 23.85
CA ARG A 163 24.50 -8.61 23.65
C ARG A 163 25.55 -7.50 23.50
N ARG A 164 25.17 -6.31 23.04
CA ARG A 164 26.07 -5.16 22.92
C ARG A 164 26.27 -4.44 24.25
N ASP A 165 25.24 -4.37 25.07
CA ASP A 165 25.29 -3.67 26.36
C ASP A 165 26.02 -4.47 27.47
N ASN A 166 26.24 -5.77 27.24
CA ASN A 166 26.98 -6.67 28.13
C ASN A 166 28.49 -6.76 27.81
N HIS A 167 29.03 -5.85 26.99
CA HIS A 167 30.46 -5.68 26.69
C HIS A 167 30.86 -4.23 26.90
#